data_AF-S4XMR3-F1
#
_entry.id   AF-S4XMR3-F1
#
_cell.length_a   1.000
_cell.length_b   1.000
_cell.length_c   1.000
_cell.angle_alpha   90.00
_cell.angle_beta   90.00
_cell.angle_gamma   90.00
#
_symmetry.space_group_name_H-M   'P 1'
#
loop_
_entity.id
_entity.type
_entity.pdbx_description
1 polymer ?
#
loop_
_entity_poly.entity_id
_entity_poly.type
_entity_poly.pdbx_seq_one_letter_code
_entity_poly.pdbx_strand_id
1 'polypeptide(L)'
;MLAAELMARLAEQLPHRRILVVGDATYTNSSVIRARPSNVTFVGRARLDAAIYAPAPARRGGQMGRPRVRGTRLPSPAAQANAATARWRLVEVNVYKRLVTVKVMTIDALWYSVARSELVRLVVVRDFPGHIDDDVLVSTDPTMAPRDIIEHYAKRWSLETTFQENKGKLGFEEPRSRTERAVERTAPFTLLLYTLVVLWYAQSGCKLRSAQPTKAPWYSPKSSPSKTLPAFSDMLATLRRASWAERLFESGANAPTLRKHLAPLLACLDTAA
;
A
#
# COMPACT_ATOMS: atom_id res chain seq x y z
N MET A 1 -10.36 -14.60 -9.06
CA MET A 1 -10.14 -13.14 -9.07
C MET A 1 -8.71 -12.94 -8.59
N LEU A 2 -7.85 -12.32 -9.40
CA LEU A 2 -6.40 -12.34 -9.21
C LEU A 2 -5.94 -11.93 -7.80
N ALA A 3 -6.51 -10.88 -7.20
CA ALA A 3 -6.08 -10.44 -5.88
C ALA A 3 -6.36 -11.47 -4.76
N ALA A 4 -7.43 -12.27 -4.86
CA ALA A 4 -7.69 -13.35 -3.91
C ALA A 4 -6.68 -14.50 -4.07
N GLU A 5 -6.31 -14.81 -5.32
CA GLU A 5 -5.32 -15.84 -5.63
C GLU A 5 -3.91 -15.42 -5.15
N LEU A 6 -3.52 -14.17 -5.33
CA LEU A 6 -2.25 -13.64 -4.80
C LEU A 6 -2.22 -13.67 -3.27
N MET A 7 -3.32 -13.29 -2.62
CA MET A 7 -3.47 -13.33 -1.17
C MET A 7 -3.37 -14.77 -0.64
N ALA A 8 -4.02 -15.73 -1.30
CA ALA A 8 -3.94 -17.15 -0.94
C ALA A 8 -2.51 -17.68 -1.07
N ARG A 9 -1.84 -17.43 -2.20
CA ARG A 9 -0.45 -17.85 -2.43
C ARG A 9 0.51 -17.29 -1.38
N LEU A 10 0.36 -16.01 -1.02
CA LEU A 10 1.22 -15.40 0.00
C LEU A 10 0.97 -16.00 1.39
N ALA A 11 -0.30 -16.24 1.74
CA ALA A 11 -0.66 -16.88 3.00
C ALA A 11 -0.14 -18.32 3.12
N GLU A 12 -0.22 -19.09 2.04
CA GLU A 12 0.31 -20.46 1.96
C GLU A 12 1.83 -20.49 2.14
N GLN A 13 2.55 -19.51 1.59
CA GLN A 13 4.01 -19.40 1.74
C GLN A 13 4.44 -18.94 3.14
N LEU A 14 3.54 -18.30 3.90
CA LEU A 14 3.83 -17.74 5.22
C LEU A 14 2.79 -18.17 6.26
N PRO A 15 2.59 -19.48 6.50
CA PRO A 15 1.46 -20.00 7.29
C PRO A 15 1.51 -19.56 8.76
N HIS A 16 2.70 -19.29 9.29
CA HIS A 16 2.91 -18.87 10.69
C HIS A 16 2.90 -17.34 10.88
N ARG A 17 2.69 -16.57 9.82
CA ARG A 17 2.63 -15.11 9.89
C ARG A 17 1.18 -14.65 9.77
N ARG A 18 0.82 -13.65 10.56
CA ARG A 18 -0.39 -12.85 10.34
C ARG A 18 -0.09 -11.84 9.24
N ILE A 19 -0.94 -11.81 8.23
CA ILE A 19 -0.78 -10.93 7.07
C ILE A 19 -1.89 -9.88 7.12
N LEU A 20 -1.50 -8.61 7.10
CA LEU A 20 -2.45 -7.51 6.91
C LEU A 20 -2.45 -7.10 5.44
N VAL A 21 -3.58 -7.25 4.78
CA VAL A 21 -3.79 -6.79 3.41
C VAL A 21 -4.57 -5.49 3.43
N VAL A 22 -4.07 -4.49 2.69
CA VAL A 22 -4.74 -3.21 2.50
C VAL A 22 -5.19 -3.11 1.04
N GLY A 23 -6.48 -2.91 0.82
CA GLY A 23 -7.06 -2.83 -0.52
C GLY A 23 -7.94 -1.61 -0.71
N ASP A 24 -8.09 -1.16 -1.97
CA ASP A 24 -9.01 -0.07 -2.29
C ASP A 24 -10.48 -0.51 -2.26
N ALA A 25 -11.40 0.43 -2.47
CA ALA A 25 -12.84 0.20 -2.47
C ALA A 25 -13.26 -0.92 -3.45
N THR A 26 -12.60 -1.00 -4.62
CA THR A 26 -12.86 -2.03 -5.64
C THR A 26 -12.56 -3.45 -5.13
N TYR A 27 -11.60 -3.61 -4.22
CA TYR A 27 -11.23 -4.89 -3.61
C TYR A 27 -11.97 -5.17 -2.30
N THR A 28 -12.71 -4.19 -1.77
CA THR A 28 -13.53 -4.35 -0.57
C THR A 28 -14.87 -4.99 -0.94
N ASN A 29 -14.82 -6.22 -1.42
CA ASN A 29 -15.97 -6.95 -1.94
C ASN A 29 -15.97 -8.43 -1.49
N SER A 30 -17.09 -9.12 -1.75
CA SER A 30 -17.32 -10.48 -1.29
C SER A 30 -16.35 -11.52 -1.87
N SER A 31 -15.87 -11.32 -3.11
CA SER A 31 -14.96 -12.26 -3.76
C SER A 31 -13.56 -12.25 -3.12
N VAL A 32 -13.14 -11.12 -2.55
CA VAL A 32 -11.86 -10.98 -1.85
C VAL A 32 -12.01 -11.37 -0.40
N ILE A 33 -13.00 -10.77 0.28
CA ILE A 33 -13.11 -10.87 1.74
C ILE A 33 -13.51 -12.28 2.17
N ARG A 34 -14.32 -13.00 1.39
CA ARG A 34 -14.74 -14.38 1.75
C ARG A 34 -13.73 -15.45 1.36
N ALA A 35 -12.93 -15.18 0.32
CA ALA A 35 -11.87 -16.09 -0.12
C ALA A 35 -10.57 -15.91 0.68
N ARG A 36 -10.56 -15.02 1.67
CA ARG A 36 -9.39 -14.69 2.47
C ARG A 36 -8.98 -15.88 3.36
N PRO A 37 -7.70 -16.26 3.37
CA PRO A 37 -7.18 -17.25 4.32
C PRO A 37 -7.30 -16.78 5.77
N SER A 38 -7.38 -17.72 6.72
CA SER A 38 -7.62 -17.43 8.14
C SER A 38 -6.51 -16.62 8.84
N ASN A 39 -5.28 -16.67 8.33
CA ASN A 39 -4.15 -15.88 8.83
C ASN A 39 -4.06 -14.47 8.23
N VAL A 40 -5.05 -14.06 7.42
CA VAL A 40 -5.07 -12.76 6.77
C VAL A 40 -6.17 -11.87 7.36
N THR A 41 -5.82 -10.64 7.71
CA THR A 41 -6.75 -9.56 8.02
C THR A 41 -6.82 -8.60 6.84
N PHE A 42 -8.02 -8.16 6.47
CA PHE A 42 -8.21 -7.21 5.38
C PHE A 42 -8.67 -5.85 5.92
N VAL A 43 -8.01 -4.78 5.46
CA VAL A 43 -8.41 -3.40 5.67
C VAL A 43 -8.67 -2.75 4.32
N GLY A 44 -9.77 -2.02 4.19
CA GLY A 44 -10.08 -1.32 2.96
C GLY A 44 -11.14 -0.24 3.12
N ARG A 45 -11.54 0.37 2.01
CA ARG A 45 -12.58 1.40 2.00
C ARG A 45 -13.95 0.76 1.82
N ALA A 46 -14.84 1.02 2.76
CA ALA A 46 -16.23 0.59 2.69
C ALA A 46 -17.10 1.66 2.01
N ARG A 47 -18.42 1.42 2.00
CA ARG A 47 -19.40 2.37 1.48
C ARG A 47 -20.21 2.99 2.60
N LEU A 48 -20.44 4.29 2.52
CA LEU A 48 -21.26 5.02 3.49
C LEU A 48 -22.73 4.57 3.51
N ASP A 49 -23.22 4.03 2.40
CA ASP A 49 -24.56 3.46 2.24
C ASP A 49 -24.63 1.95 2.53
N ALA A 50 -23.57 1.35 3.10
CA ALA A 50 -23.50 -0.08 3.33
C ALA A 50 -24.68 -0.61 4.15
N ALA A 51 -25.30 -1.68 3.64
CA ALA A 51 -26.34 -2.42 4.35
C ALA A 51 -25.70 -3.33 5.42
N ILE A 52 -25.66 -2.81 6.64
CA ILE A 52 -25.10 -3.48 7.82
C ILE A 52 -26.18 -4.02 8.75
N TYR A 53 -25.85 -5.07 9.50
CA TYR A 53 -26.79 -5.80 10.36
C TYR A 53 -26.17 -6.07 11.73
N ALA A 54 -27.01 -6.18 12.76
CA ALA A 54 -26.57 -6.67 14.06
C ALA A 54 -26.13 -8.15 13.97
N PRO A 55 -25.28 -8.63 14.90
CA PRO A 55 -24.99 -10.05 15.04
C PRO A 55 -26.27 -10.90 15.14
N ALA A 56 -26.21 -12.15 14.68
CA ALA A 56 -27.33 -13.06 14.86
C ALA A 56 -27.58 -13.29 16.37
N PRO A 57 -28.84 -13.25 16.84
CA PRO A 57 -29.15 -13.52 18.23
C PRO A 57 -28.80 -14.97 18.59
N ALA A 58 -28.38 -15.19 19.84
CA ALA A 58 -28.14 -16.54 20.35
C ALA A 58 -29.39 -17.42 20.21
N ARG A 59 -29.19 -18.68 19.84
CA ARG A 59 -30.28 -19.64 19.71
C ARG A 59 -30.85 -19.96 21.10
N ARG A 60 -32.18 -20.04 21.19
CA ARG A 60 -32.86 -20.57 22.37
C ARG A 60 -33.03 -22.08 22.24
N GLY A 61 -32.85 -22.82 23.34
CA GLY A 61 -33.11 -24.27 23.38
C GLY A 61 -34.54 -24.58 22.88
N GLY A 62 -34.69 -25.61 22.04
CA GLY A 62 -35.99 -26.02 21.47
C GLY A 62 -36.51 -25.16 20.31
N GLN A 63 -35.79 -24.11 19.88
CA GLN A 63 -36.23 -23.27 18.77
C GLN A 63 -36.25 -24.07 17.45
N MET A 64 -37.43 -24.26 16.86
CA MET A 64 -37.61 -24.93 15.56
C MET A 64 -37.27 -23.99 14.39
N GLY A 65 -36.78 -24.55 13.29
CA GLY A 65 -36.48 -23.84 12.04
C GLY A 65 -35.00 -23.51 11.81
N ARG A 66 -34.70 -22.97 10.61
CA ARG A 66 -33.34 -22.61 10.19
C ARG A 66 -32.78 -21.49 11.09
N PRO A 67 -31.57 -21.63 11.66
CA PRO A 67 -30.94 -20.58 12.44
C PRO A 67 -30.85 -19.25 11.68
N ARG A 68 -31.11 -18.14 12.37
CA ARG A 68 -30.85 -16.82 11.81
C ARG A 68 -29.35 -16.63 11.61
N VAL A 69 -28.98 -16.15 10.42
CA VAL A 69 -27.57 -15.93 10.03
C VAL A 69 -27.15 -14.46 10.27
N ARG A 70 -28.12 -13.56 10.47
CA ARG A 70 -27.91 -12.14 10.80
C ARG A 70 -29.04 -11.61 11.67
N GLY A 71 -28.75 -10.57 12.44
CA GLY A 71 -29.72 -9.84 13.26
C GLY A 71 -30.53 -8.83 12.45
N THR A 72 -31.08 -7.85 13.17
CA THR A 72 -31.83 -6.74 12.58
C THR A 72 -30.94 -5.87 11.70
N ARG A 73 -31.54 -5.21 10.69
CA ARG A 73 -30.84 -4.23 9.88
C ARG A 73 -30.55 -3.00 10.73
N LEU A 74 -29.31 -2.52 10.68
CA LEU A 74 -28.89 -1.29 11.34
C LEU A 74 -28.98 -0.11 10.35
N PRO A 75 -29.08 1.14 10.83
CA PRO A 75 -28.90 2.30 9.96
C PRO A 75 -27.53 2.25 9.27
N SER A 76 -27.45 2.75 8.03
CA SER A 76 -26.18 2.79 7.27
C SER A 76 -25.12 3.63 7.99
N PRO A 77 -23.81 3.45 7.68
CA PRO A 77 -22.76 4.30 8.25
C PRO A 77 -23.04 5.80 8.11
N ALA A 78 -23.51 6.27 6.95
CA ALA A 78 -23.91 7.67 6.76
C ALA A 78 -25.09 8.08 7.64
N ALA A 79 -26.13 7.24 7.75
CA ALA A 79 -27.28 7.55 8.59
C ALA A 79 -26.88 7.64 10.07
N GLN A 80 -25.96 6.79 10.53
CA GLN A 80 -25.42 6.88 11.90
C GLN A 80 -24.55 8.13 12.08
N ALA A 81 -23.73 8.49 11.09
CA ALA A 81 -22.83 9.65 11.15
C ALA A 81 -23.58 10.99 11.18
N ASN A 82 -24.77 11.03 10.58
CA ASN A 82 -25.64 12.21 10.51
C ASN A 82 -26.69 12.27 11.62
N ALA A 83 -26.78 11.24 12.48
CA ALA A 83 -27.70 11.24 13.59
C ALA A 83 -27.23 12.22 14.69
N ALA A 84 -28.17 12.90 15.36
CA ALA A 84 -27.86 13.76 16.50
C ALA A 84 -27.20 12.99 17.67
N THR A 85 -27.36 11.67 17.71
CA THR A 85 -26.78 10.76 18.71
C THR A 85 -25.43 10.19 18.31
N ALA A 86 -24.85 10.61 17.18
CA ALA A 86 -23.57 10.12 16.68
C ALA A 86 -22.45 10.32 17.71
N ARG A 87 -21.78 9.22 18.09
CA ARG A 87 -20.73 9.22 19.11
C ARG A 87 -19.36 9.35 18.46
N TRP A 88 -18.98 10.58 18.17
CA TRP A 88 -17.65 10.89 17.65
C TRP A 88 -16.59 10.88 18.75
N ARG A 89 -15.40 10.39 18.41
CA ARG A 89 -14.19 10.48 19.23
C ARG A 89 -13.09 11.15 18.45
N LEU A 90 -12.33 12.03 19.08
CA LEU A 90 -11.12 12.57 18.49
C LEU A 90 -10.01 11.53 18.58
N VAL A 91 -9.35 11.28 17.45
CA VAL A 91 -8.24 10.32 17.35
C VAL A 91 -7.10 11.00 16.62
N GLU A 92 -5.92 11.00 17.23
CA GLU A 92 -4.70 11.39 16.56
C GLU A 92 -4.13 10.21 15.76
N VAL A 93 -3.85 10.44 14.48
CA VAL A 93 -3.32 9.45 13.55
C VAL A 93 -2.05 9.98 12.88
N ASN A 94 -1.08 9.10 12.67
CA ASN A 94 0.15 9.42 11.94
C ASN A 94 0.03 9.02 10.46
N VAL A 95 -0.12 10.02 9.60
CA VAL A 95 -0.26 9.83 8.15
C VAL A 95 0.97 10.44 7.46
N TYR A 96 1.82 9.58 6.91
CA TYR A 96 3.08 9.98 6.24
C TYR A 96 3.95 10.94 7.08
N LYS A 97 4.15 10.62 8.36
CA LYS A 97 4.90 11.44 9.34
C LYS A 97 4.24 12.77 9.70
N ARG A 98 2.97 12.96 9.36
CA ARG A 98 2.17 14.10 9.84
C ARG A 98 1.15 13.59 10.84
N LEU A 99 1.18 14.17 12.03
CA LEU A 99 0.12 13.95 13.02
C LEU A 99 -1.09 14.77 12.62
N VAL A 100 -2.23 14.11 12.57
CA VAL A 100 -3.51 14.71 12.20
C VAL A 100 -4.57 14.20 13.15
N THR A 101 -5.40 15.11 13.65
CA THR A 101 -6.52 14.77 14.53
C THR A 101 -7.77 14.68 13.68
N VAL A 102 -8.46 13.54 13.75
CA VAL A 102 -9.68 13.27 12.99
C VAL A 102 -10.81 12.84 13.92
N LYS A 103 -12.05 13.07 13.50
CA LYS A 103 -13.23 12.56 14.22
C LYS A 103 -13.52 11.16 13.72
N VAL A 104 -13.68 10.24 14.66
CA VAL A 104 -13.92 8.82 14.37
C VAL A 104 -15.19 8.33 15.04
N MET A 105 -16.01 7.61 14.30
CA MET A 105 -17.13 6.82 14.80
C MET A 105 -16.94 5.36 14.41
N THR A 106 -17.04 4.47 15.39
CA THR A 106 -16.82 3.03 15.19
C THR A 106 -18.14 2.28 15.21
N ILE A 107 -18.33 1.37 14.26
CA ILE A 107 -19.51 0.53 14.12
C ILE A 107 -19.06 -0.91 13.92
N ASP A 108 -19.33 -1.77 14.91
CA ASP A 108 -19.10 -3.20 14.77
C ASP A 108 -20.39 -3.88 14.30
N ALA A 109 -20.38 -4.45 13.10
CA ALA A 109 -21.58 -4.97 12.47
C ALA A 109 -21.30 -6.10 11.47
N LEU A 110 -22.34 -6.84 11.10
CA LEU A 110 -22.29 -7.79 10.00
C LEU A 110 -22.51 -7.05 8.67
N TRP A 111 -21.49 -7.00 7.83
CA TRP A 111 -21.64 -6.56 6.44
C TRP A 111 -21.97 -7.75 5.54
N TYR A 112 -23.20 -8.25 5.64
CA TYR A 112 -23.59 -9.56 5.12
C TYR A 112 -23.31 -9.78 3.63
N SER A 113 -23.50 -8.76 2.80
CA SER A 113 -23.22 -8.83 1.36
C SER A 113 -21.73 -9.04 1.05
N VAL A 114 -20.83 -8.70 1.98
CA VAL A 114 -19.38 -8.78 1.83
C VAL A 114 -18.80 -9.91 2.68
N ALA A 115 -18.98 -9.88 4.00
CA ALA A 115 -18.33 -10.80 4.95
C ALA A 115 -19.27 -11.90 5.53
N ARG A 116 -20.51 -12.02 5.03
CA ARG A 116 -21.52 -12.97 5.54
C ARG A 116 -21.76 -12.79 7.05
N SER A 117 -21.39 -13.79 7.84
CA SER A 117 -21.65 -13.88 9.28
C SER A 117 -20.45 -13.43 10.13
N GLU A 118 -19.36 -13.01 9.48
CA GLU A 118 -18.19 -12.45 10.17
C GLU A 118 -18.48 -11.01 10.61
N LEU A 119 -18.16 -10.71 11.86
CA LEU A 119 -18.24 -9.35 12.39
C LEU A 119 -17.08 -8.54 11.83
N VAL A 120 -17.40 -7.38 11.25
CA VAL A 120 -16.39 -6.42 10.77
C VAL A 120 -16.49 -5.14 11.58
N ARG A 121 -15.38 -4.43 11.69
CA ARG A 121 -15.34 -3.09 12.25
C ARG A 121 -15.34 -2.07 11.14
N LEU A 122 -16.37 -1.24 11.09
CA LEU A 122 -16.41 -0.05 10.25
C LEU A 122 -15.96 1.16 11.05
N VAL A 123 -15.13 1.99 10.44
CA VAL A 123 -14.58 3.21 11.02
C VAL A 123 -14.97 4.35 10.10
N VAL A 124 -15.96 5.14 10.51
CA VAL A 124 -16.30 6.39 9.82
C VAL A 124 -15.33 7.46 10.28
N VAL A 125 -14.70 8.13 9.33
CA VAL A 125 -13.69 9.17 9.53
C VAL A 125 -14.25 10.48 8.98
N ARG A 126 -14.23 11.51 9.82
CA ARG A 126 -14.68 12.86 9.49
C ARG A 126 -13.56 13.86 9.73
N ASP A 127 -13.58 14.94 8.95
CA ASP A 127 -12.60 16.03 8.98
C ASP A 127 -11.17 15.56 8.67
N PHE A 128 -11.01 14.56 7.80
CA PHE A 128 -9.69 14.16 7.31
C PHE A 128 -9.14 15.26 6.38
N PRO A 129 -7.90 15.72 6.54
CA PRO A 129 -7.40 16.85 5.74
C PRO A 129 -7.41 16.60 4.24
N GLY A 130 -7.99 17.55 3.49
CA GLY A 130 -8.16 17.46 2.04
C GLY A 130 -9.38 16.67 1.59
N HIS A 131 -10.18 16.15 2.53
CA HIS A 131 -11.43 15.45 2.24
C HIS A 131 -12.61 16.35 2.64
N ILE A 132 -13.58 16.46 1.75
CA ILE A 132 -14.83 17.21 1.98
C ILE A 132 -15.86 16.30 2.64
N ASP A 133 -15.98 15.08 2.14
CA ASP A 133 -16.94 14.09 2.60
C ASP A 133 -16.34 13.15 3.65
N ASP A 134 -17.22 12.57 4.46
CA ASP A 134 -16.85 11.48 5.36
C ASP A 134 -16.33 10.27 4.58
N ASP A 135 -15.35 9.59 5.16
CA ASP A 135 -14.89 8.29 4.71
C ASP A 135 -15.38 7.18 5.62
N VAL A 136 -15.50 5.97 5.08
CA VAL A 136 -15.68 4.78 5.90
C VAL A 136 -14.68 3.71 5.51
N LEU A 137 -13.90 3.28 6.48
CA LEU A 137 -12.95 2.18 6.37
C LEU A 137 -13.57 0.94 7.01
N VAL A 138 -13.13 -0.24 6.59
CA VAL A 138 -13.51 -1.52 7.18
C VAL A 138 -12.28 -2.34 7.51
N SER A 139 -12.32 -3.01 8.66
CA SER A 139 -11.41 -4.09 9.03
C SER A 139 -12.21 -5.37 9.26
N THR A 140 -11.67 -6.49 8.77
CA THR A 140 -12.23 -7.81 9.08
C THR A 140 -11.80 -8.33 10.44
N ASP A 141 -10.85 -7.66 11.10
CA ASP A 141 -10.59 -7.85 12.52
C ASP A 141 -11.38 -6.80 13.32
N PRO A 142 -12.47 -7.19 14.01
CA PRO A 142 -13.29 -6.27 14.77
C PRO A 142 -12.60 -5.78 16.06
N THR A 143 -11.44 -6.31 16.42
CA THR A 143 -10.69 -5.87 17.61
C THR A 143 -9.69 -4.77 17.30
N MET A 144 -9.33 -4.58 16.02
CA MET A 144 -8.35 -3.59 15.58
C MET A 144 -8.77 -2.17 15.98
N ALA A 145 -7.83 -1.40 16.53
CA ALA A 145 -8.12 -0.04 16.96
C ALA A 145 -8.43 0.86 15.74
N PRO A 146 -9.37 1.82 15.85
CA PRO A 146 -9.71 2.70 14.73
C PRO A 146 -8.51 3.50 14.20
N ARG A 147 -7.60 3.90 15.11
CA ARG A 147 -6.31 4.52 14.75
C ARG A 147 -5.51 3.65 13.79
N ASP A 148 -5.30 2.39 14.14
CA ASP A 148 -4.50 1.46 13.35
C ASP A 148 -5.15 1.22 11.99
N ILE A 149 -6.48 1.10 11.91
CA ILE A 149 -7.21 0.95 10.64
C ILE A 149 -6.90 2.13 9.71
N ILE A 150 -6.95 3.36 10.22
CA ILE A 150 -6.68 4.59 9.46
C ILE A 150 -5.20 4.63 9.02
N GLU A 151 -4.27 4.41 9.95
CA GLU A 151 -2.83 4.46 9.66
C GLU A 151 -2.39 3.33 8.71
N HIS A 152 -3.00 2.15 8.80
CA HIS A 152 -2.76 1.05 7.86
C HIS A 152 -3.32 1.36 6.48
N TYR A 153 -4.55 1.88 6.39
CA TYR A 153 -5.13 2.26 5.10
C TYR A 153 -4.33 3.37 4.42
N ALA A 154 -3.81 4.34 5.19
CA ALA A 154 -2.91 5.38 4.67
C ALA A 154 -1.66 4.80 3.99
N LYS A 155 -1.11 3.65 4.44
CA LYS A 155 0.06 3.04 3.78
C LYS A 155 -0.20 2.63 2.33
N ARG A 156 -1.46 2.51 1.89
CA ARG A 156 -1.83 2.14 0.51
C ARG A 156 -1.16 3.01 -0.55
N TRP A 157 -0.98 4.31 -0.30
CA TRP A 157 -0.40 5.24 -1.28
C TRP A 157 1.04 4.90 -1.71
N SER A 158 1.76 4.08 -0.93
CA SER A 158 3.07 3.58 -1.35
C SER A 158 2.99 2.77 -2.65
N LEU A 159 1.83 2.16 -2.96
CA LEU A 159 1.61 1.48 -4.24
C LEU A 159 1.60 2.46 -5.41
N GLU A 160 0.91 3.59 -5.28
CA GLU A 160 0.88 4.62 -6.33
C GLU A 160 2.26 5.22 -6.58
N THR A 161 3.00 5.46 -5.50
CA THR A 161 4.39 5.92 -5.60
C THR A 161 5.26 4.89 -6.32
N THR A 162 5.07 3.60 -6.01
CA THR A 162 5.78 2.50 -6.67
C THR A 162 5.46 2.45 -8.17
N PHE A 163 4.19 2.52 -8.55
CA PHE A 163 3.80 2.53 -9.97
C PHE A 163 4.31 3.77 -10.70
N GLN A 164 4.21 4.95 -10.10
CA GLN A 164 4.72 6.19 -10.70
C GLN A 164 6.23 6.11 -10.95
N GLU A 165 7.00 5.67 -9.97
CA GLU A 165 8.46 5.51 -10.11
C GLU A 165 8.82 4.39 -11.10
N ASN A 166 8.07 3.29 -11.13
CA ASN A 166 8.32 2.21 -12.09
C ASN A 166 8.09 2.66 -13.54
N LYS A 167 6.97 3.35 -13.79
CA LYS A 167 6.67 3.96 -15.10
C LYS A 167 7.74 4.97 -15.49
N GLY A 168 8.02 5.94 -14.63
CA GLY A 168 8.91 7.06 -14.95
C GLY A 168 10.40 6.76 -14.92
N LYS A 169 10.87 5.69 -14.26
CA LYS A 169 12.30 5.39 -14.09
C LYS A 169 12.76 4.07 -14.66
N LEU A 170 11.87 3.09 -14.75
CA LEU A 170 12.17 1.75 -15.25
C LEU A 170 11.45 1.43 -16.56
N GLY A 171 10.67 2.37 -17.12
CA GLY A 171 10.01 2.23 -18.40
C GLY A 171 8.92 1.16 -18.40
N PHE A 172 8.15 1.03 -17.30
CA PHE A 172 7.09 0.02 -17.16
C PHE A 172 6.10 -0.02 -18.35
N GLU A 173 5.78 1.15 -18.92
CA GLU A 173 4.83 1.30 -20.04
C GLU A 173 5.51 1.53 -21.40
N GLU A 174 6.84 1.47 -21.43
CA GLU A 174 7.65 1.71 -22.63
C GLU A 174 8.15 0.45 -23.38
N PRO A 175 7.78 -0.82 -23.03
CA PRO A 175 8.19 -1.95 -23.86
C PRO A 175 7.61 -1.86 -25.28
N ARG A 176 8.49 -1.74 -26.29
CA ARG A 176 8.12 -1.80 -27.72
C ARG A 176 8.12 -3.24 -28.25
N SER A 177 7.68 -4.18 -27.42
CA SER A 177 7.62 -5.60 -27.78
C SER A 177 6.49 -5.86 -28.78
N ARG A 178 6.73 -6.75 -29.75
CA ARG A 178 5.77 -7.06 -30.82
C ARG A 178 4.83 -8.23 -30.49
N THR A 179 4.98 -8.87 -29.34
CA THR A 179 4.19 -10.04 -28.93
C THR A 179 3.68 -9.88 -27.50
N GLU A 180 2.46 -10.35 -27.24
CA GLU A 180 1.81 -10.33 -25.93
C GLU A 180 2.68 -10.96 -24.85
N ARG A 181 3.19 -12.18 -25.10
CA ARG A 181 4.04 -12.91 -24.16
C ARG A 181 5.32 -12.16 -23.75
N ALA A 182 5.86 -11.31 -24.62
CA ALA A 182 7.01 -10.48 -24.27
C ALA A 182 6.62 -9.33 -23.33
N VAL A 183 5.44 -8.73 -23.54
CA VAL A 183 4.87 -7.71 -22.64
C VAL A 183 4.59 -8.31 -21.26
N GLU A 184 3.93 -9.47 -21.21
CA GLU A 184 3.61 -10.19 -19.97
C GLU A 184 4.84 -10.55 -19.13
N ARG A 185 6.01 -10.71 -19.76
CA ARG A 185 7.28 -10.98 -19.07
C ARG A 185 7.98 -9.71 -18.62
N THR A 186 7.88 -8.64 -19.40
CA THR A 186 8.64 -7.40 -19.16
C THR A 186 8.07 -6.62 -17.98
N ALA A 187 6.75 -6.50 -17.88
CA ALA A 187 6.10 -5.72 -16.80
C ALA A 187 6.36 -6.29 -15.39
N PRO A 188 6.27 -7.60 -15.12
CA PRO A 188 6.65 -8.14 -13.81
C PRO A 188 8.15 -7.98 -13.53
N PHE A 189 8.99 -8.03 -14.57
CA PHE A 189 10.43 -7.90 -14.43
C PHE A 189 10.85 -6.50 -13.98
N THR A 190 10.20 -5.44 -14.48
CA THR A 190 10.47 -4.07 -14.00
C THR A 190 10.04 -3.86 -12.54
N LEU A 191 8.96 -4.50 -12.08
CA LEU A 191 8.59 -4.52 -10.65
C LEU A 191 9.57 -5.31 -9.78
N LEU A 192 10.12 -6.42 -10.30
CA LEU A 192 11.21 -7.15 -9.66
C LEU A 192 12.46 -6.27 -9.53
N LEU A 193 12.87 -5.59 -10.61
CA LEU A 193 14.00 -4.67 -10.58
C LEU A 193 13.81 -3.56 -9.54
N TYR A 194 12.62 -2.94 -9.49
CA TYR A 194 12.30 -1.96 -8.45
C TYR A 194 12.54 -2.53 -7.04
N THR A 195 12.03 -3.74 -6.79
CA THR A 195 12.18 -4.43 -5.50
C THR A 195 13.64 -4.68 -5.16
N LEU A 196 14.44 -5.17 -6.12
CA LEU A 196 15.86 -5.43 -5.93
C LEU A 196 16.65 -4.16 -5.61
N VAL A 197 16.36 -3.04 -6.29
CA VAL A 197 17.00 -1.75 -5.99
C VAL A 197 16.69 -1.28 -4.58
N VAL A 198 15.42 -1.36 -4.15
CA VAL A 198 15.01 -0.98 -2.79
C VAL A 198 15.69 -1.86 -1.74
N LEU A 199 15.68 -3.18 -1.92
CA LEU A 199 16.30 -4.12 -0.99
C LEU A 199 17.83 -3.92 -0.92
N TRP A 200 18.49 -3.80 -2.07
CA TRP A 200 19.92 -3.52 -2.13
C TRP A 200 20.27 -2.22 -1.41
N TYR A 201 19.50 -1.16 -1.64
CA TYR A 201 19.73 0.13 -1.00
C TYR A 201 19.54 0.04 0.52
N ALA A 202 18.47 -0.61 0.98
CA ALA A 202 18.19 -0.79 2.40
C ALA A 202 19.26 -1.61 3.12
N GLN A 203 19.79 -2.65 2.47
CA GLN A 203 20.78 -3.56 3.07
C GLN A 203 22.20 -2.96 3.10
N SER A 204 22.63 -2.38 1.98
CA SER A 204 24.04 -2.01 1.77
C SER A 204 24.20 -0.65 1.10
N GLY A 205 23.34 -0.32 0.13
CA GLY A 205 23.50 0.88 -0.69
C GLY A 205 23.47 2.18 0.11
N CYS A 206 22.67 2.26 1.18
CA CYS A 206 22.57 3.43 2.06
C CYS A 206 23.87 3.78 2.80
N LYS A 207 24.80 2.83 2.92
CA LYS A 207 26.11 3.02 3.59
C LYS A 207 27.21 3.47 2.64
N LEU A 208 26.97 3.41 1.33
CA LEU A 208 27.98 3.77 0.33
C LEU A 208 28.20 5.29 0.30
N ARG A 209 29.42 5.71 0.00
CA ARG A 209 29.72 7.12 -0.29
C ARG A 209 28.88 7.66 -1.45
N SER A 210 28.52 6.81 -2.41
CA SER A 210 27.63 7.13 -3.53
C SER A 210 26.18 7.39 -3.12
N ALA A 211 25.80 7.08 -1.88
CA ALA A 211 24.46 7.32 -1.33
C ALA A 211 24.24 8.76 -0.89
N GLN A 212 25.28 9.60 -0.92
CA GLN A 212 25.12 10.99 -0.54
C GLN A 212 24.09 11.69 -1.44
N PRO A 213 23.08 12.36 -0.85
CA PRO A 213 22.09 13.07 -1.62
C PRO A 213 22.78 14.12 -2.48
N THR A 214 22.29 14.27 -3.71
CA THR A 214 22.70 15.39 -4.57
C THR A 214 22.49 16.68 -3.77
N LYS A 215 23.45 17.61 -3.79
CA LYS A 215 23.32 18.92 -3.14
C LYS A 215 22.19 19.70 -3.84
N ALA A 216 20.95 19.45 -3.43
CA ALA A 216 19.77 20.07 -3.98
C ALA A 216 18.98 20.75 -2.85
N PRO A 217 18.30 21.88 -3.14
CA PRO A 217 17.61 22.68 -2.12
C PRO A 217 16.61 21.87 -1.28
N TRP A 218 15.92 20.90 -1.87
CA TRP A 218 14.90 20.10 -1.19
C TRP A 218 15.45 19.05 -0.22
N TYR A 219 16.74 18.67 -0.29
CA TYR A 219 17.42 17.84 0.73
C TYR A 219 18.05 18.66 1.85
N SER A 220 17.95 19.99 1.78
CA SER A 220 18.49 20.85 2.83
C SER A 220 17.72 20.65 4.13
N PRO A 221 18.38 20.63 5.30
CA PRO A 221 17.69 20.77 6.58
C PRO A 221 16.86 22.05 6.68
N LYS A 222 17.17 23.05 5.83
CA LYS A 222 16.46 24.33 5.75
C LYS A 222 15.24 24.32 4.82
N SER A 223 15.02 23.26 4.02
CA SER A 223 13.79 23.18 3.21
C SER A 223 12.61 22.78 4.09
N SER A 224 11.43 23.31 3.77
CA SER A 224 10.17 22.94 4.42
C SER A 224 9.14 22.54 3.35
N PRO A 225 8.71 21.27 3.29
CA PRO A 225 9.19 20.14 4.09
C PRO A 225 10.59 19.66 3.64
N SER A 226 11.45 19.32 4.61
CA SER A 226 12.76 18.75 4.30
C SER A 226 12.62 17.28 3.87
N LYS A 227 13.18 16.93 2.71
CA LYS A 227 13.22 15.54 2.25
C LYS A 227 14.27 14.78 3.04
N THR A 228 13.83 14.09 4.09
CA THR A 228 14.69 13.34 5.02
C THR A 228 14.87 11.86 4.65
N LEU A 229 13.95 11.29 3.87
CA LEU A 229 14.02 9.90 3.42
C LEU A 229 14.35 9.81 1.92
N PRO A 230 15.14 8.82 1.52
CA PRO A 230 15.40 8.55 0.11
C PRO A 230 14.12 8.10 -0.59
N ALA A 231 13.84 8.68 -1.75
CA ALA A 231 12.86 8.14 -2.70
C ALA A 231 13.52 7.05 -3.56
N PHE A 232 12.71 6.30 -4.31
CA PHE A 232 13.23 5.29 -5.23
C PHE A 232 14.26 5.88 -6.22
N SER A 233 13.98 7.07 -6.74
CA SER A 233 14.91 7.81 -7.59
C SER A 233 16.30 8.04 -6.98
N ASP A 234 16.38 8.27 -5.66
CA ASP A 234 17.66 8.39 -4.94
C ASP A 234 18.38 7.06 -4.84
N MET A 235 17.63 5.99 -4.56
CA MET A 235 18.16 4.63 -4.47
C MET A 235 18.72 4.18 -5.82
N LEU A 236 17.99 4.43 -6.90
CA LEU A 236 18.40 4.13 -8.27
C LEU A 236 19.61 4.97 -8.71
N ALA A 237 19.63 6.26 -8.39
CA ALA A 237 20.80 7.11 -8.67
C ALA A 237 22.04 6.63 -7.91
N THR A 238 21.87 6.19 -6.66
CA THR A 238 22.93 5.63 -5.83
C THR A 238 23.47 4.33 -6.44
N LEU A 239 22.58 3.43 -6.88
CA LEU A 239 22.98 2.19 -7.57
C LEU A 239 23.78 2.50 -8.83
N ARG A 240 23.29 3.41 -9.69
CA ARG A 240 24.00 3.82 -10.90
C ARG A 240 25.39 4.36 -10.59
N ARG A 241 25.51 5.25 -9.60
CA ARG A 241 26.82 5.80 -9.17
C ARG A 241 27.75 4.71 -8.63
N ALA A 242 27.23 3.77 -7.85
CA ALA A 242 28.01 2.65 -7.31
C ALA A 242 28.54 1.76 -8.44
N SER A 243 27.69 1.37 -9.39
CA SER A 243 28.09 0.55 -10.55
C SER A 243 29.10 1.26 -11.44
N TRP A 244 28.97 2.58 -11.63
CA TRP A 244 29.96 3.37 -12.36
C TRP A 244 31.29 3.48 -11.63
N ALA A 245 31.27 3.69 -10.31
CA ALA A 245 32.49 3.74 -9.52
C ALA A 245 33.24 2.40 -9.56
N GLU A 246 32.52 1.29 -9.42
CA GLU A 246 33.09 -0.06 -9.53
C GLU A 246 33.71 -0.28 -10.92
N ARG A 247 32.99 0.06 -11.99
CA ARG A 247 33.48 -0.09 -13.37
C ARG A 247 34.67 0.83 -13.71
N LEU A 248 34.73 2.05 -13.17
CA LEU A 248 35.79 3.01 -13.49
C LEU A 248 37.04 2.83 -12.62
N PHE A 249 36.86 2.41 -11.37
CA PHE A 249 37.94 2.26 -10.39
C PHE A 249 38.27 0.80 -10.10
N GLU A 250 37.93 -0.11 -11.01
CA GLU A 250 38.29 -1.53 -10.93
C GLU A 250 39.82 -1.66 -10.89
N SER A 251 40.32 -2.23 -9.79
CA SER A 251 41.76 -2.38 -9.55
C SER A 251 42.33 -3.41 -10.51
N GLY A 252 42.95 -2.94 -11.60
CA GLY A 252 43.53 -3.78 -12.66
C GLY A 252 43.12 -3.41 -14.09
N ALA A 253 42.29 -2.39 -14.28
CA ALA A 253 41.88 -1.95 -15.62
C ALA A 253 43.07 -1.38 -16.43
N ASN A 254 43.34 -1.98 -17.60
CA ASN A 254 44.32 -1.46 -18.57
C ASN A 254 43.70 -0.35 -19.46
N ALA A 255 44.53 0.41 -20.16
CA ALA A 255 44.09 1.54 -21.01
C ALA A 255 42.98 1.18 -22.04
N PRO A 256 42.98 0.01 -22.70
CA PRO A 256 41.87 -0.43 -23.56
C PRO A 256 40.55 -0.59 -22.81
N THR A 257 40.58 -1.21 -21.63
CA THR A 257 39.41 -1.44 -20.78
C THR A 257 38.81 -0.13 -20.28
N LEU A 258 39.66 0.82 -19.86
CA LEU A 258 39.23 2.17 -19.48
C LEU A 258 38.59 2.93 -20.64
N ARG A 259 39.16 2.87 -21.86
CA ARG A 259 38.52 3.46 -23.06
C ARG A 259 37.13 2.89 -23.31
N LYS A 260 36.96 1.57 -23.18
CA LYS A 260 35.66 0.90 -23.31
C LYS A 260 34.69 1.28 -22.19
N HIS A 261 35.18 1.60 -21.00
CA HIS A 261 34.36 2.09 -19.89
C HIS A 261 33.93 3.55 -20.06
N LEU A 262 34.77 4.40 -20.64
CA LEU A 262 34.50 5.82 -20.86
C LEU A 262 33.69 6.10 -22.14
N ALA A 263 33.74 5.24 -23.16
CA ALA A 263 33.04 5.44 -24.42
C ALA A 263 31.53 5.78 -24.29
N PRO A 264 30.74 5.14 -23.39
CA PRO A 264 29.33 5.52 -23.20
C PRO A 264 29.15 6.91 -22.59
N LEU A 265 30.09 7.36 -21.73
CA LEU A 265 30.04 8.71 -21.15
C LEU A 265 30.29 9.77 -22.23
N LEU A 266 31.25 9.52 -23.12
CA LEU A 266 31.54 10.40 -24.26
C LEU A 266 30.34 10.49 -25.20
N ALA A 267 29.73 9.36 -25.55
CA ALA A 267 28.52 9.35 -26.38
C ALA A 267 27.35 10.11 -25.76
N CYS A 268 27.18 10.04 -24.43
CA CYS A 268 26.17 10.84 -23.74
C CYS A 268 26.44 12.35 -23.82
N LEU A 269 27.71 12.77 -23.74
CA LEU A 269 28.10 14.18 -23.89
C LEU A 269 27.85 14.68 -25.32
N ASP A 270 28.10 13.84 -26.33
CA ASP A 270 27.84 14.19 -27.74
C ASP A 270 26.35 14.40 -28.04
N THR A 271 25.46 13.68 -27.34
CA THR A 271 24.00 13.80 -27.49
C THR A 271 23.35 14.87 -26.63
N ALA A 272 24.11 15.55 -25.75
CA ALA A 272 23.59 16.55 -24.81
C ALA A 272 23.71 18.01 -25.32
N ALA A 273 24.18 18.20 -26.56
CA ALA A 273 24.16 19.47 -27.29
C ALA A 273 22.93 19.56 -28.21
#